data_AF-A0A0F9GHC8-F1
#
_entry.id   AF-A0A0F9GHC8-F1
#
_cell.length_a   1.000
_cell.length_b   1.000
_cell.length_c   1.000
_cell.angle_alpha   90.00
_cell.angle_beta   90.00
_cell.angle_gamma   90.00
#
_symmetry.space_group_name_H-M   'P 1'
#
loop_
_entity.id
_entity.type
_entity.pdbx_description
1 polymer ?
#
loop_
_entity_poly.entity_id
_entity_poly.type
_entity_poly.pdbx_seq_one_letter_code
_entity_poly.pdbx_strand_id
1 'polypeptide(L)'
;MSEHSAKVIKIDEILPHPNADSLGLVRIGGYTVCIRLNDFNAGDLAIYIEPDSIVPQDDPQFEFLGEHRRIKARRLRNIWSVGLLIHAPEGAQVGENWMERLGIEHYEPPLPMSTGGDSVKAPVGVFPIYDVENFNRYPDVIKPGEHVIISEKLHGCNARFTWQDDQMYVGSRKNWKKACEKSVWWKAFQQSPWIY
;
A
#
# COMPACT_ATOMS: atom_id res chain seq x y z
N MET A 1 -4.45 1.31 -8.78
CA MET A 1 -3.18 1.32 -8.03
C MET A 1 -3.58 1.47 -6.59
N SER A 2 -3.15 0.58 -5.69
CA SER A 2 -3.18 0.92 -4.27
C SER A 2 -2.30 2.15 -4.10
N GLU A 3 -2.96 3.29 -3.95
CA GLU A 3 -2.31 4.59 -3.92
C GLU A 3 -1.67 4.74 -2.55
N HIS A 4 -0.37 4.46 -2.45
CA HIS A 4 0.38 4.87 -1.27
C HIS A 4 0.31 6.38 -1.16
N SER A 5 0.16 6.85 0.07
CA SER A 5 -0.05 8.26 0.31
C SER A 5 0.62 8.75 1.59
N ALA A 6 0.95 10.04 1.58
CA ALA A 6 1.39 10.81 2.73
C ALA A 6 0.32 11.89 2.96
N LYS A 7 -0.81 11.50 3.53
CA LYS A 7 -2.00 12.36 3.60
C LYS A 7 -1.99 13.24 4.84
N VAL A 8 -2.39 14.50 4.67
CA VAL A 8 -2.71 15.37 5.81
C VAL A 8 -3.96 14.83 6.49
N ILE A 9 -3.85 14.59 7.79
CA ILE A 9 -4.93 14.15 8.66
C ILE A 9 -5.06 15.12 9.83
N LYS A 10 -6.24 15.10 10.45
CA LYS A 10 -6.45 15.73 11.75
C LYS A 10 -6.33 14.68 12.84
N ILE A 11 -5.59 14.98 13.90
CA ILE A 11 -5.48 14.09 15.06
C ILE A 11 -6.73 14.28 15.92
N ASP A 12 -7.59 13.26 16.00
CA ASP A 12 -8.82 13.35 16.78
C ASP A 12 -8.56 13.20 18.28
N GLU A 13 -7.78 12.20 18.65
CA GLU A 13 -7.41 11.90 20.03
C GLU A 13 -6.02 11.29 20.12
N ILE A 14 -5.40 11.44 21.30
CA ILE A 14 -4.13 10.81 21.65
C ILE A 14 -4.38 10.00 22.92
N LEU A 15 -4.33 8.68 22.81
CA LEU A 15 -4.49 7.79 23.95
C LEU A 15 -3.11 7.51 24.59
N PRO A 16 -3.01 7.42 25.92
CA PRO A 16 -1.74 7.07 26.58
C PRO A 16 -1.33 5.64 26.21
N HIS A 17 -0.04 5.42 26.00
CA HIS A 17 0.48 4.08 25.74
C HIS A 17 0.52 3.25 27.04
N PRO A 18 -0.16 2.09 27.14
CA PRO A 18 -0.32 1.36 28.40
C PRO A 18 0.99 0.80 28.98
N ASN A 19 2.01 0.61 28.13
CA ASN A 19 3.32 0.06 28.52
C ASN A 19 4.48 1.07 28.32
N ALA A 20 4.21 2.37 28.22
CA ALA A 20 5.24 3.40 28.06
C ALA A 20 4.75 4.81 28.45
N ASP A 21 5.43 5.46 29.39
CA ASP A 21 5.04 6.78 29.89
C ASP A 21 5.34 7.92 28.92
N SER A 22 6.23 7.71 27.95
CA SER A 22 6.65 8.75 26.99
C SER A 22 5.95 8.63 25.63
N LEU A 23 5.09 7.63 25.42
CA LEU A 23 4.45 7.36 24.15
C LEU A 23 2.93 7.54 24.22
N GLY A 24 2.36 8.02 23.12
CA GLY A 24 0.94 8.12 22.86
C GLY A 24 0.55 7.29 21.64
N LEU A 25 -0.75 7.04 21.49
CA LEU A 25 -1.34 6.28 20.40
C LEU A 25 -2.33 7.18 19.66
N VAL A 26 -2.15 7.31 18.35
CA VAL A 26 -3.09 7.97 17.45
C VAL A 26 -3.73 6.91 16.57
N ARG A 27 -5.07 6.94 16.48
CA ARG A 27 -5.84 6.08 15.57
C ARG A 27 -6.08 6.81 14.24
N ILE A 28 -5.82 6.12 13.14
CA ILE A 28 -5.97 6.66 11.78
C ILE A 28 -6.66 5.58 10.95
N GLY A 29 -7.97 5.69 10.77
CA GLY A 29 -8.79 4.60 10.25
C GLY A 29 -8.66 3.35 11.14
N GLY A 30 -8.35 2.21 10.52
CA GLY A 30 -8.05 0.94 11.20
C GLY A 30 -6.60 0.79 11.67
N TYR A 31 -5.76 1.82 11.52
CA TYR A 31 -4.36 1.79 11.93
C TYR A 31 -4.13 2.49 13.27
N THR A 32 -3.03 2.11 13.93
CA THR A 32 -2.52 2.78 15.13
C THR A 32 -1.10 3.23 14.85
N VAL A 33 -0.77 4.48 15.18
CA VAL A 33 0.58 5.03 15.12
C VAL A 33 1.00 5.43 16.52
N CYS A 34 2.16 4.95 16.95
CA CYS A 34 2.77 5.39 18.19
C CYS A 34 3.53 6.69 17.95
N ILE A 35 3.25 7.70 18.76
CA ILE A 35 3.95 8.99 18.77
C ILE A 35 4.59 9.21 20.13
N ARG A 36 5.52 10.16 20.24
CA ARG A 36 5.94 10.65 21.57
C ARG A 36 4.84 11.54 22.13
N LEU A 37 4.57 11.44 23.43
CA LEU A 37 3.64 12.37 24.08
C LEU A 37 4.18 13.80 24.02
N ASN A 38 3.25 14.75 23.88
CA ASN A 38 3.53 16.18 23.72
C ASN A 38 4.18 16.59 22.38
N ASP A 39 4.49 15.66 21.48
CA ASP A 39 4.87 16.02 20.10
C ASP A 39 3.64 16.51 19.32
N PHE A 40 2.44 16.04 19.66
CA PHE A 40 1.18 16.47 19.05
C PHE A 40 0.10 16.71 20.11
N ASN A 41 -0.92 17.48 19.75
CA ASN A 41 -2.17 17.65 20.49
C ASN A 41 -3.38 17.19 19.66
N ALA A 42 -4.47 16.85 20.34
CA ALA A 42 -5.75 16.64 19.68
C ALA A 42 -6.19 17.93 18.97
N GLY A 43 -6.58 17.80 17.71
CA GLY A 43 -6.91 18.91 16.82
C GLY A 43 -5.80 19.31 15.85
N ASP A 44 -4.55 18.92 16.10
CA ASP A 44 -3.42 19.24 15.23
C ASP A 44 -3.55 18.57 13.86
N LEU A 45 -2.97 19.22 12.85
CA LEU A 45 -2.77 18.62 11.53
C LEU A 45 -1.42 17.93 11.48
N ALA A 46 -1.43 16.70 10.98
CA ALA A 46 -0.24 15.88 10.79
C ALA A 46 -0.25 15.26 9.40
N ILE A 47 0.92 14.96 8.86
CA ILE A 47 1.04 14.12 7.66
C ILE A 47 1.23 12.68 8.10
N TYR A 48 0.28 11.83 7.72
CA TYR A 48 0.38 10.39 7.91
C TYR A 48 1.07 9.74 6.72
N ILE A 49 2.26 9.22 6.97
CA ILE A 49 3.06 8.47 6.02
C ILE A 49 2.76 6.98 6.20
N GLU A 50 2.16 6.39 5.18
CA GLU A 50 1.78 4.98 5.17
C GLU A 50 3.00 4.04 5.27
N PRO A 51 2.84 2.80 5.78
CA PRO A 51 3.90 1.80 5.71
C PRO A 51 4.29 1.52 4.25
N ASP A 52 5.50 0.99 4.04
CA ASP A 52 6.08 0.78 2.70
C ASP A 52 6.31 2.06 1.89
N SER A 53 6.40 3.20 2.56
CA SER A 53 6.99 4.43 2.04
C SER A 53 8.50 4.51 2.33
N ILE A 54 9.26 5.12 1.42
CA ILE A 54 10.67 5.48 1.57
C ILE A 54 10.72 7.00 1.71
N VAL A 55 11.25 7.49 2.83
CA VAL A 55 11.41 8.93 3.08
C VAL A 55 12.81 9.40 2.65
N PRO A 56 12.97 10.66 2.19
CA PRO A 56 14.26 11.19 1.77
C PRO A 56 15.28 11.21 2.93
N GLN A 57 16.56 11.10 2.57
CA GLN A 57 17.66 11.05 3.55
C GLN A 57 18.12 12.44 3.99
N ASP A 58 17.94 13.43 3.14
CA ASP A 58 18.41 14.81 3.25
C ASP A 58 17.39 15.75 3.91
N ASP A 59 16.17 15.28 4.19
CA ASP A 59 15.18 16.06 4.94
C ASP A 59 15.41 15.91 6.46
N PRO A 60 15.71 17.02 7.19
CA PRO A 60 15.95 17.01 8.63
C PRO A 60 14.79 16.42 9.45
N GLN A 61 13.55 16.48 8.94
CA GLN A 61 12.38 15.94 9.63
C GLN A 61 12.47 14.42 9.81
N PHE A 62 13.25 13.73 8.98
CA PHE A 62 13.45 12.27 9.03
C PHE A 62 14.82 11.87 9.61
N GLU A 63 15.60 12.83 10.13
CA GLU A 63 16.95 12.56 10.65
C GLU A 63 16.92 11.52 11.78
N PHE A 64 15.91 11.57 12.65
CA PHE A 64 15.72 10.64 13.77
C PHE A 64 15.59 9.17 13.35
N LEU A 65 15.31 8.89 12.07
CA LEU A 65 15.25 7.53 11.54
C LEU A 65 16.63 6.94 11.22
N GLY A 66 17.70 7.73 11.24
CA GLY A 66 19.07 7.27 10.96
C GLY A 66 19.19 6.62 9.59
N GLU A 67 19.65 5.38 9.49
CA GLU A 67 19.72 4.67 8.20
C GLU A 67 18.38 4.04 7.77
N HIS A 68 17.36 4.08 8.63
CA HIS A 68 16.09 3.40 8.40
C HIS A 68 15.08 4.27 7.63
N ARG A 69 15.28 4.41 6.31
CA ARG A 69 14.41 5.24 5.45
C ARG A 69 13.08 4.62 5.05
N ARG A 70 12.95 3.29 5.09
CA ARG A 70 11.68 2.63 4.82
C ARG A 70 10.81 2.59 6.07
N ILE A 71 9.65 3.22 6.00
CA ILE A 71 8.61 3.13 7.03
C ILE A 71 8.04 1.72 7.00
N LYS A 72 8.10 1.05 8.14
CA LYS A 72 7.61 -0.33 8.32
C LYS A 72 6.68 -0.36 9.51
N ALA A 73 5.69 -1.26 9.48
CA ALA A 73 4.99 -1.63 10.68
C ALA A 73 5.98 -2.18 11.72
N ARG A 74 5.95 -1.65 12.93
CA ARG A 74 6.82 -2.09 14.04
C ARG A 74 6.00 -2.28 15.30
N ARG A 75 6.45 -3.19 16.16
CA ARG A 75 5.87 -3.40 17.48
C ARG A 75 6.67 -2.60 18.51
N LEU A 76 6.05 -1.58 19.11
CA LEU A 76 6.64 -0.79 20.18
C LEU A 76 5.95 -1.16 21.48
N ARG A 77 6.70 -1.70 22.44
CA ARG A 77 6.19 -2.08 23.78
C ARG A 77 4.85 -2.86 23.71
N ASN A 78 4.84 -3.83 22.81
CA ASN A 78 3.74 -4.73 22.51
C ASN A 78 2.54 -4.20 21.71
N ILE A 79 2.60 -2.95 21.23
CA ILE A 79 1.57 -2.34 20.37
C ILE A 79 2.10 -2.17 18.95
N TRP A 80 1.26 -2.46 17.95
CA TRP A 80 1.59 -2.20 16.55
C TRP A 80 1.53 -0.70 16.27
N SER A 81 2.63 -0.16 15.74
CA SER A 81 2.72 1.16 15.12
C SER A 81 2.85 0.96 13.62
N VAL A 82 1.86 1.41 12.86
CA VAL A 82 1.74 1.20 11.40
C VAL A 82 1.74 2.54 10.68
N GLY A 83 2.90 2.92 10.17
CA GLY A 83 3.14 4.22 9.53
C GLY A 83 3.90 5.18 10.44
N LEU A 84 3.96 6.44 10.05
CA LEU A 84 4.65 7.52 10.74
C LEU A 84 3.82 8.81 10.69
N LEU A 85 3.87 9.62 11.74
CA LEU A 85 3.32 10.98 11.77
C LEU A 85 4.44 12.01 11.81
N ILE A 86 4.31 13.05 10.99
CA ILE A 86 5.08 14.29 11.07
C ILE A 86 4.12 15.49 11.14
N HIS A 87 4.60 16.64 11.60
CA HIS A 87 3.79 17.85 11.60
C HIS A 87 3.41 18.24 10.17
N ALA A 88 2.15 18.62 9.98
CA ALA A 88 1.75 19.23 8.73
C ALA A 88 2.34 20.64 8.64
N PRO A 89 2.87 21.05 7.48
CA PRO A 89 3.32 22.42 7.27
C PRO A 89 2.14 23.40 7.33
N GLU A 90 2.45 24.67 7.61
CA GLU A 90 1.43 25.72 7.72
C GLU A 90 0.62 25.84 6.42
N GLY A 91 -0.71 25.94 6.54
CA GLY A 91 -1.62 26.05 5.40
C GLY A 91 -1.97 24.72 4.72
N ALA A 92 -1.40 23.58 5.15
CA ALA A 92 -1.79 22.27 4.64
C ALA A 92 -3.28 21.97 4.92
N GLN A 93 -3.94 21.32 3.97
CA GLN A 93 -5.37 20.98 4.09
C GLN A 93 -5.57 19.48 4.28
N VAL A 94 -6.52 19.09 5.14
CA VAL A 94 -6.87 17.68 5.38
C VAL A 94 -7.21 16.99 4.07
N GLY A 95 -6.62 15.81 3.85
CA GLY A 95 -6.79 15.01 2.65
C GLY A 95 -5.76 15.26 1.55
N GLU A 96 -4.99 16.35 1.62
CA GLU A 96 -3.90 16.60 0.66
C GLU A 96 -2.84 15.51 0.74
N ASN A 97 -2.37 15.02 -0.42
CA ASN A 97 -1.27 14.08 -0.51
C ASN A 97 0.05 14.85 -0.70
N TRP A 98 0.98 14.64 0.22
CA TRP A 98 2.27 15.33 0.27
C TRP A 98 3.45 14.48 -0.19
N MET A 99 3.21 13.27 -0.73
CA MET A 99 4.31 12.38 -1.15
C MET A 99 5.28 13.05 -2.11
N GLU A 100 4.78 13.62 -3.21
CA GLU A 100 5.62 14.25 -4.23
C GLU A 100 6.37 15.47 -3.66
N ARG A 101 5.69 16.31 -2.88
CA ARG A 101 6.27 17.52 -2.26
C ARG A 101 7.39 17.18 -1.27
N LEU A 102 7.27 16.05 -0.57
CA LEU A 102 8.24 15.57 0.41
C LEU A 102 9.24 14.56 -0.17
N GLY A 103 9.23 14.29 -1.48
CA GLY A 103 10.11 13.30 -2.10
C GLY A 103 9.95 11.89 -1.53
N ILE A 104 8.76 11.53 -1.04
CA ILE A 104 8.46 10.22 -0.49
C ILE A 104 8.12 9.27 -1.64
N GLU A 105 8.80 8.13 -1.69
CA GLU A 105 8.58 7.10 -2.70
C GLU A 105 7.86 5.88 -2.13
N HIS A 106 7.22 5.09 -2.98
CA HIS A 106 6.69 3.79 -2.58
C HIS A 106 7.77 2.71 -2.73
N TYR A 107 8.01 1.95 -1.66
CA TYR A 107 8.90 0.79 -1.70
C TYR A 107 8.26 -0.35 -2.51
N GLU A 108 8.87 -0.69 -3.64
CA GLU A 108 8.58 -1.94 -4.34
C GLU A 108 9.62 -3.00 -3.97
N PRO A 109 9.21 -4.19 -3.46
CA PRO A 109 10.15 -5.26 -3.22
C PRO A 109 10.80 -5.71 -4.53
N PRO A 110 12.11 -6.04 -4.54
CA PRO A 110 12.76 -6.54 -5.74
C PRO A 110 12.03 -7.80 -6.22
N LEU A 111 11.60 -7.77 -7.47
CA LEU A 111 10.96 -8.93 -8.08
C LEU A 111 12.01 -10.04 -8.21
N PRO A 112 11.73 -11.28 -7.74
CA PRO A 112 12.60 -12.40 -8.04
C PRO A 112 12.77 -12.49 -9.56
N MET A 113 14.03 -12.51 -9.99
CA MET A 113 14.42 -12.53 -11.39
C MET A 113 13.70 -13.69 -12.08
N SER A 114 12.92 -13.38 -13.13
CA SER A 114 12.16 -14.29 -13.99
C SER A 114 10.67 -14.52 -13.68
N THR A 115 9.85 -13.46 -13.75
CA THR A 115 8.51 -13.66 -14.32
C THR A 115 8.53 -13.89 -15.84
N GLY A 116 9.67 -13.57 -16.49
CA GLY A 116 9.99 -13.88 -17.89
C GLY A 116 9.02 -13.34 -18.93
N GLY A 117 9.45 -13.35 -20.20
CA GLY A 117 8.59 -13.04 -21.35
C GLY A 117 8.48 -11.56 -21.69
N ASP A 118 8.75 -11.26 -22.96
CA ASP A 118 8.60 -9.94 -23.55
C ASP A 118 7.14 -9.49 -23.47
N SER A 119 6.96 -8.18 -23.32
CA SER A 119 5.63 -7.60 -23.40
C SER A 119 5.19 -7.50 -24.86
N VAL A 120 3.91 -7.76 -25.12
CA VAL A 120 3.28 -7.56 -26.43
C VAL A 120 2.20 -6.47 -26.34
N LYS A 121 1.73 -6.01 -27.49
CA LYS A 121 0.60 -5.07 -27.57
C LYS A 121 -0.62 -5.69 -26.92
N ALA A 122 -1.38 -4.87 -26.20
CA ALA A 122 -2.65 -5.28 -25.63
C ALA A 122 -3.67 -5.66 -26.73
N PRO A 123 -4.54 -6.64 -26.48
CA PRO A 123 -5.77 -6.81 -27.26
C PRO A 123 -6.63 -5.54 -27.22
N VAL A 124 -7.53 -5.39 -28.19
CA VAL A 124 -8.43 -4.24 -28.26
C VAL A 124 -9.55 -4.42 -27.24
N GLY A 125 -9.58 -3.57 -26.22
CA GLY A 125 -10.63 -3.62 -25.20
C GLY A 125 -10.24 -2.98 -23.89
N VAL A 126 -11.13 -3.11 -22.89
CA VAL A 126 -10.90 -2.68 -21.52
C VAL A 126 -10.67 -3.91 -20.66
N PHE A 127 -9.49 -3.99 -20.06
CA PHE A 127 -9.09 -5.12 -19.23
C PHE A 127 -8.80 -4.62 -17.82
N PRO A 128 -9.65 -4.98 -16.83
CA PRO A 128 -9.50 -4.47 -15.47
C PRO A 128 -8.15 -4.89 -14.88
N ILE A 129 -7.62 -4.02 -14.02
CA ILE A 129 -6.48 -4.29 -13.16
C ILE A 129 -7.06 -4.52 -11.76
N TYR A 130 -6.89 -5.73 -11.25
CA TYR A 130 -7.44 -6.13 -9.96
C TYR A 130 -6.51 -5.74 -8.82
N ASP A 131 -6.67 -4.52 -8.35
CA ASP A 131 -6.05 -4.05 -7.11
C ASP A 131 -7.05 -4.18 -5.96
N VAL A 132 -6.55 -4.47 -4.77
CA VAL A 132 -7.34 -4.59 -3.55
C VAL A 132 -6.82 -3.57 -2.56
N GLU A 133 -7.69 -2.68 -2.11
CA GLU A 133 -7.37 -1.72 -1.05
C GLU A 133 -7.30 -2.41 0.32
N ASN A 134 -6.51 -1.85 1.23
CA ASN A 134 -6.46 -2.35 2.59
C ASN A 134 -7.72 -1.91 3.35
N PHE A 135 -8.42 -2.87 3.96
CA PHE A 135 -9.63 -2.61 4.76
C PHE A 135 -9.40 -1.55 5.85
N ASN A 136 -8.23 -1.54 6.49
CA ASN A 136 -7.92 -0.57 7.54
C ASN A 136 -7.88 0.88 7.03
N ARG A 137 -7.73 1.11 5.72
CA ARG A 137 -7.82 2.45 5.13
C ARG A 137 -9.26 2.96 5.06
N TYR A 138 -10.22 2.03 4.93
CA TYR A 138 -11.64 2.33 4.79
C TYR A 138 -12.44 1.42 5.75
N PRO A 139 -12.23 1.54 7.07
CA PRO A 139 -12.82 0.62 8.04
C PRO A 139 -14.36 0.62 8.00
N ASP A 140 -14.95 1.73 7.53
CA ASP A 140 -16.40 1.92 7.44
C ASP A 140 -16.98 1.54 6.06
N VAL A 141 -16.18 0.96 5.15
CA VAL A 141 -16.64 0.59 3.80
C VAL A 141 -17.64 -0.57 3.81
N ILE A 142 -17.57 -1.43 4.83
CA ILE A 142 -18.51 -2.53 5.06
C ILE A 142 -19.35 -2.16 6.28
N LYS A 143 -20.68 -2.16 6.13
CA LYS A 143 -21.61 -1.78 7.19
C LYS A 143 -22.17 -3.00 7.93
N PRO A 144 -22.56 -2.85 9.20
CA PRO A 144 -23.23 -3.93 9.93
C PRO A 144 -24.48 -4.43 9.18
N GLY A 145 -24.55 -5.76 8.99
CA GLY A 145 -25.66 -6.42 8.29
C GLY A 145 -25.45 -6.61 6.78
N GLU A 146 -24.37 -6.09 6.19
CA GLU A 146 -24.07 -6.35 4.78
C GLU A 146 -23.57 -7.79 4.56
N HIS A 147 -24.04 -8.41 3.48
CA HIS A 147 -23.53 -9.70 3.05
C HIS A 147 -22.20 -9.50 2.30
N VAL A 148 -21.17 -10.23 2.72
CA VAL A 148 -19.83 -10.18 2.12
C VAL A 148 -19.38 -11.57 1.65
N ILE A 149 -18.59 -11.59 0.59
CA ILE A 149 -17.89 -12.81 0.13
C ILE A 149 -16.47 -12.75 0.68
N ILE A 150 -16.08 -13.76 1.46
CA ILE A 150 -14.73 -13.88 2.00
C ILE A 150 -14.01 -14.98 1.23
N SER A 151 -12.85 -14.64 0.66
CA SER A 151 -11.98 -15.58 -0.04
C SER A 151 -10.55 -15.50 0.51
N GLU A 152 -9.83 -16.62 0.47
CA GLU A 152 -8.39 -16.62 0.78
C GLU A 152 -7.62 -15.75 -0.21
N LYS A 153 -6.70 -14.91 0.32
CA LYS A 153 -5.76 -14.17 -0.51
C LYS A 153 -4.54 -15.04 -0.83
N LEU A 154 -4.53 -15.65 -2.01
CA LEU A 154 -3.38 -16.40 -2.50
C LEU A 154 -2.19 -15.47 -2.75
N HIS A 155 -1.01 -15.84 -2.24
CA HIS A 155 0.22 -15.09 -2.45
C HIS A 155 0.93 -15.59 -3.72
N GLY A 156 0.95 -14.75 -4.77
CA GLY A 156 1.53 -15.09 -6.07
C GLY A 156 1.56 -13.88 -7.00
N CYS A 157 1.39 -14.11 -8.29
CA CYS A 157 1.33 -13.05 -9.30
C CYS A 157 -0.07 -12.98 -9.93
N ASN A 158 -0.60 -11.76 -10.13
CA ASN A 158 -1.85 -11.58 -10.86
C ASN A 158 -1.69 -12.03 -12.33
N ALA A 159 -2.70 -12.73 -12.83
CA ALA A 159 -2.78 -13.23 -14.19
C ALA A 159 -4.11 -12.80 -14.84
N ARG A 160 -4.09 -12.55 -16.14
CA ARG A 160 -5.26 -12.20 -16.95
C ARG A 160 -5.23 -13.04 -18.22
N PHE A 161 -6.37 -13.63 -18.58
CA PHE A 161 -6.53 -14.45 -19.78
C PHE A 161 -7.77 -13.98 -20.53
N THR A 162 -7.69 -13.84 -21.85
CA THR A 162 -8.82 -13.46 -22.68
C THR A 162 -8.65 -14.03 -24.08
N TRP A 163 -9.76 -14.45 -24.70
CA TRP A 163 -9.79 -14.95 -26.07
C TRP A 163 -10.48 -13.91 -26.96
N GLN A 164 -9.79 -13.48 -28.02
CA GLN A 164 -10.30 -12.50 -28.98
C GLN A 164 -9.70 -12.78 -30.36
N ASP A 165 -10.49 -12.61 -31.42
CA ASP A 165 -10.05 -12.75 -32.82
C ASP A 165 -9.29 -14.07 -33.07
N ASP A 166 -9.83 -15.18 -32.57
CA ASP A 166 -9.24 -16.53 -32.62
C ASP A 166 -7.83 -16.64 -32.01
N GLN A 167 -7.52 -15.74 -31.07
CA GLN A 167 -6.24 -15.69 -30.38
C GLN A 167 -6.42 -15.62 -28.86
N MET A 168 -5.64 -16.45 -28.14
CA MET A 168 -5.48 -16.34 -26.69
C MET A 168 -4.48 -15.22 -26.36
N TYR A 169 -4.90 -14.32 -25.48
CA TYR A 169 -4.05 -13.31 -24.87
C TYR A 169 -3.83 -13.64 -23.40
N VAL A 170 -2.56 -13.68 -23.01
CA VAL A 170 -2.12 -14.00 -21.65
C VAL A 170 -1.36 -12.80 -21.09
N GLY A 171 -1.73 -12.36 -19.90
CA GLY A 171 -1.21 -11.14 -19.29
C GLY A 171 -0.88 -11.28 -17.81
N SER A 172 0.04 -10.42 -17.37
CA SER A 172 0.26 -10.09 -15.96
C SER A 172 -0.72 -9.02 -15.49
N ARG A 173 -0.53 -8.53 -14.26
CA ARG A 173 -1.27 -7.38 -13.68
C ARG A 173 -1.45 -6.21 -14.64
N LYS A 174 -0.37 -5.78 -15.33
CA LYS A 174 -0.37 -4.58 -16.18
C LYS A 174 -0.03 -4.87 -17.64
N ASN A 175 0.73 -5.94 -17.93
CA ASN A 175 1.31 -6.16 -19.26
C ASN A 175 0.77 -7.44 -19.90
N TRP A 176 0.65 -7.45 -21.23
CA TRP A 176 0.38 -8.64 -22.02
C TRP A 176 1.69 -9.30 -22.42
N LYS A 177 1.73 -10.63 -22.49
CA LYS A 177 2.96 -11.40 -22.56
C LYS A 177 3.06 -12.19 -23.85
N LYS A 178 4.23 -12.12 -24.48
CA LYS A 178 4.60 -13.00 -25.59
C LYS A 178 4.69 -14.44 -25.09
N ALA A 179 4.16 -15.37 -25.86
CA ALA A 179 4.30 -16.79 -25.57
C ALA A 179 5.77 -17.19 -25.54
N CYS A 180 6.23 -17.72 -24.40
CA CYS A 180 7.55 -18.35 -24.27
C CYS A 180 7.59 -19.24 -23.03
N GLU A 181 8.50 -20.20 -23.02
CA GLU A 181 8.69 -21.14 -21.89
C GLU A 181 9.12 -20.45 -20.58
N LYS A 182 9.67 -19.24 -20.66
CA LYS A 182 10.06 -18.47 -19.48
C LYS A 182 8.89 -17.70 -18.86
N SER A 183 7.76 -17.56 -19.57
CA SER A 183 6.62 -16.82 -19.07
C SER A 183 5.79 -17.68 -18.12
N VAL A 184 5.79 -17.29 -16.84
CA VAL A 184 5.02 -18.00 -15.79
C VAL A 184 3.52 -17.97 -16.08
N TRP A 185 3.02 -16.93 -16.74
CA TRP A 185 1.60 -16.81 -17.09
C TRP A 185 1.19 -17.75 -18.23
N TRP A 186 2.03 -17.89 -19.27
CA TRP A 186 1.76 -18.87 -20.34
C TRP A 186 1.86 -20.31 -19.84
N LYS A 187 2.83 -20.61 -18.95
CA LYS A 187 2.90 -21.90 -18.26
C LYS A 187 1.63 -22.17 -17.46
N ALA A 188 1.16 -21.20 -16.70
CA ALA A 188 -0.08 -21.33 -15.93
C ALA A 188 -1.28 -21.62 -16.83
N PHE A 189 -1.43 -20.91 -17.95
CA PHE A 189 -2.47 -21.20 -18.94
C PHE A 189 -2.38 -22.62 -19.49
N GLN A 190 -1.21 -23.02 -19.97
CA GLN A 190 -1.00 -24.34 -20.59
C GLN A 190 -1.22 -25.52 -19.62
N GLN A 191 -0.99 -25.30 -18.32
CA GLN A 191 -1.20 -26.32 -17.28
C GLN A 191 -2.61 -26.29 -16.68
N SER A 192 -3.45 -25.31 -17.05
CA SER A 192 -4.78 -25.11 -16.49
C SER A 192 -5.84 -25.34 -17.57
N PRO A 193 -6.25 -26.60 -17.83
CA PRO A 193 -7.18 -26.93 -18.92
C PRO A 193 -8.60 -26.35 -18.74
N TRP A 194 -8.90 -25.84 -17.54
CA TRP A 194 -10.18 -25.17 -17.24
C TRP A 194 -10.20 -23.68 -17.61
N ILE A 195 -9.08 -23.11 -18.07
CA ILE A 195 -9.04 -21.74 -18.61
C ILE A 195 -9.26 -21.87 -20.13
N TYR A 196 -10.48 -21.59 -20.58
CA TYR A 196 -10.88 -21.62 -21.99
C TYR A 196 -11.41 -20.25 -22.43
#